data_AF-A0A2S2PAK7-F1
#
_entry.id   AF-A0A2S2PAK7-F1
#
_cell.length_a   1.000
_cell.length_b   1.000
_cell.length_c   1.000
_cell.angle_alpha   90.00
_cell.angle_beta   90.00
_cell.angle_gamma   90.00
#
_symmetry.space_group_name_H-M   'P 1'
#
loop_
_entity.id
_entity.type
_entity.pdbx_description
1 polymer ?
#
loop_
_entity_poly.entity_id
_entity_poly.type
_entity_poly.pdbx_seq_one_letter_code
_entity_poly.pdbx_strand_id
1 'polypeptide(L)'
;MKKISIFYSCHNLGPWNLWDIIFKDLKMAHEGSKPLPEEAIKYSISACMFATMWELHSVENVLENGRNEDIEEQVAQVKTKLYDFMDVLRGILAHSANPLFKEEAYISICDLLVVFCNQLGVKQYPVLGNLLYDSDKELQDLLNNFIQKNVFVYEEEGVQDEHSKIEELHKRRNFLASYCKLIVYGMIPVTCAADIFKHYVKSYNEYGDIIKTTIGKAREINKVICARTMVVSLITSFRELQINCGTFRISRSSQEFSSLKELAKRFALSFGLDALKNREAMAALHREGVLFAVGTDEGIAQDDPSVPPPHVAFLEILAEFTNKLLKQDKRIVLNYLDKHITSAVPSSRSEDWQP
;
A
#
# COMPACT_ATOMS: atom_id res chain seq x y z
N MET A 1 -29.61 -15.31 -0.28
CA MET A 1 -28.20 -14.88 -0.28
C MET A 1 -27.54 -14.90 1.09
N LYS A 2 -27.91 -14.07 2.08
CA LYS A 2 -27.25 -14.06 3.41
C LYS A 2 -27.02 -15.44 4.04
N LYS A 3 -28.06 -16.27 4.13
CA LYS A 3 -27.94 -17.64 4.65
C LYS A 3 -26.97 -18.49 3.84
N ILE A 4 -27.06 -18.44 2.50
CA ILE A 4 -26.17 -19.20 1.61
C ILE A 4 -24.72 -18.84 1.88
N SER A 5 -24.39 -17.53 1.90
CA SER A 5 -23.03 -17.05 2.18
C SER A 5 -22.50 -17.53 3.54
N ILE A 6 -23.30 -17.45 4.60
CA ILE A 6 -22.91 -17.90 5.95
C ILE A 6 -22.72 -19.42 6.00
N PHE A 7 -23.55 -20.20 5.31
CA PHE A 7 -23.33 -21.64 5.23
C PHE A 7 -22.09 -21.97 4.40
N TYR A 8 -21.84 -21.24 3.31
CA TYR A 8 -20.67 -21.41 2.46
C TYR A 8 -19.36 -21.11 3.22
N SER A 9 -19.35 -20.20 4.20
CA SER A 9 -18.15 -19.90 4.99
C SER A 9 -17.69 -21.07 5.86
N CYS A 10 -18.57 -22.01 6.18
CA CYS A 10 -18.30 -23.13 7.08
C CYS A 10 -18.45 -24.51 6.43
N HIS A 11 -19.12 -24.59 5.28
CA HIS A 11 -19.45 -25.84 4.62
C HIS A 11 -19.21 -25.76 3.11
N ASN A 12 -18.65 -26.83 2.54
CA ASN A 12 -18.50 -26.96 1.10
C ASN A 12 -19.89 -27.11 0.46
N LEU A 13 -20.38 -26.05 -0.21
CA LEU A 13 -21.61 -26.10 -0.99
C LEU A 13 -21.37 -26.27 -2.50
N GLY A 14 -20.17 -26.69 -2.90
CA GLY A 14 -19.82 -27.01 -4.30
C GLY A 14 -20.79 -27.99 -4.99
N PRO A 15 -21.23 -29.08 -4.35
CA PRO A 15 -22.16 -30.05 -4.97
C PRO A 15 -23.50 -29.48 -5.45
N TRP A 16 -23.90 -28.31 -4.97
CA TRP A 16 -25.15 -27.66 -5.36
C TRP A 16 -25.00 -26.78 -6.61
N ASN A 17 -23.79 -26.62 -7.16
CA ASN A 17 -23.49 -25.84 -8.38
C ASN A 17 -24.10 -24.44 -8.37
N LEU A 18 -23.97 -23.74 -7.24
CA LEU A 18 -24.57 -22.41 -7.05
C LEU A 18 -23.79 -21.28 -7.74
N TRP A 19 -22.57 -21.55 -8.21
CA TRP A 19 -21.68 -20.54 -8.79
C TRP A 19 -22.34 -19.75 -9.91
N ASP A 20 -22.86 -20.42 -10.94
CA ASP A 20 -23.37 -19.75 -12.14
C ASP A 20 -24.54 -18.81 -11.84
N ILE A 21 -25.39 -19.19 -10.89
CA ILE A 21 -26.55 -18.40 -10.46
C ILE A 21 -26.07 -17.14 -9.73
N ILE A 22 -25.23 -17.32 -8.71
CA ILE A 22 -24.76 -16.24 -7.85
C ILE A 22 -23.87 -15.27 -8.65
N PHE A 23 -22.99 -15.82 -9.49
CA PHE A 23 -22.04 -15.06 -10.27
C PHE A 23 -22.71 -14.28 -11.40
N LYS A 24 -23.78 -14.82 -12.01
CA LYS A 24 -24.60 -14.08 -12.97
C LYS A 24 -25.25 -12.85 -12.33
N ASP A 25 -25.86 -13.02 -11.15
CA ASP A 25 -26.48 -11.89 -10.43
C ASP A 25 -25.44 -10.83 -10.07
N LEU A 26 -24.22 -11.25 -9.72
CA LEU A 26 -23.11 -10.34 -9.45
C LEU A 26 -22.64 -9.58 -10.70
N LYS A 27 -22.47 -10.26 -11.85
CA LYS A 27 -22.12 -9.61 -13.13
C LYS A 27 -23.17 -8.57 -13.53
N MET A 28 -24.45 -8.93 -13.45
CA MET A 28 -25.54 -8.00 -13.72
C MET A 28 -25.50 -6.78 -12.79
N ALA A 29 -25.20 -6.97 -11.50
CA ALA A 29 -25.05 -5.87 -10.55
C ALA A 29 -23.86 -4.96 -10.89
N HIS A 30 -22.74 -5.53 -11.32
CA HIS A 30 -21.57 -4.78 -11.78
C HIS A 30 -21.87 -3.93 -13.02
N GLU A 31 -22.64 -4.46 -13.96
CA GLU A 31 -23.08 -3.76 -15.20
C GLU A 31 -24.14 -2.66 -14.95
N GLY A 32 -24.53 -2.43 -13.69
CA GLY A 32 -25.49 -1.40 -13.30
C GLY A 32 -26.95 -1.85 -13.31
N SER A 33 -27.22 -3.13 -13.63
CA SER A 33 -28.55 -3.71 -13.41
C SER A 33 -28.77 -3.92 -11.91
N LYS A 34 -30.03 -3.89 -11.46
CA LYS A 34 -30.38 -4.16 -10.05
C LYS A 34 -31.14 -5.47 -9.92
N PRO A 35 -30.49 -6.64 -10.11
CA PRO A 35 -31.17 -7.93 -10.05
C PRO A 35 -31.62 -8.28 -8.62
N LEU A 36 -30.88 -7.81 -7.61
CA LEU A 36 -31.12 -8.11 -6.19
C LEU A 36 -30.94 -6.87 -5.32
N PRO A 37 -31.47 -6.86 -4.08
CA PRO A 37 -31.17 -5.84 -3.08
C PRO A 37 -29.67 -5.73 -2.80
N GLU A 38 -29.19 -4.54 -2.42
CA GLU A 38 -27.76 -4.26 -2.23
C GLU A 38 -27.10 -5.21 -1.22
N GLU A 39 -27.73 -5.44 -0.07
CA GLU A 39 -27.27 -6.43 0.90
C GLU A 39 -27.13 -7.84 0.29
N ALA A 40 -28.05 -8.25 -0.59
CA ALA A 40 -27.97 -9.56 -1.23
C ALA A 40 -26.80 -9.66 -2.21
N ILE A 41 -26.46 -8.58 -2.92
CA ILE A 41 -25.27 -8.50 -3.79
C ILE A 41 -23.98 -8.59 -2.96
N LYS A 42 -23.90 -7.89 -1.83
CA LYS A 42 -22.79 -8.02 -0.88
C LYS A 42 -22.56 -9.50 -0.51
N TYR A 43 -23.59 -10.21 -0.04
CA TYR A 43 -23.46 -11.64 0.27
C TYR A 43 -23.19 -12.53 -0.95
N SER A 44 -23.47 -12.05 -2.16
CA SER A 44 -23.12 -12.77 -3.41
C SER A 44 -21.61 -12.72 -3.66
N ILE A 45 -20.97 -11.56 -3.42
CA ILE A 45 -19.51 -11.42 -3.44
C ILE A 45 -18.88 -12.40 -2.45
N SER A 46 -19.31 -12.38 -1.18
CA SER A 46 -18.75 -13.27 -0.16
C SER A 46 -18.98 -14.75 -0.50
N ALA A 47 -20.16 -15.10 -1.04
CA ALA A 47 -20.44 -16.48 -1.46
C ALA A 47 -19.55 -16.95 -2.61
N CYS A 48 -19.29 -16.12 -3.62
CA CYS A 48 -18.34 -16.42 -4.70
C CYS A 48 -16.89 -16.57 -4.17
N MET A 49 -16.49 -15.74 -3.21
CA MET A 49 -15.19 -15.86 -2.56
C MET A 49 -15.05 -17.20 -1.83
N PHE A 50 -16.02 -17.59 -0.99
CA PHE A 50 -16.01 -18.90 -0.34
C PHE A 50 -16.09 -20.07 -1.34
N ALA A 51 -16.87 -19.95 -2.41
CA ALA A 51 -16.91 -20.94 -3.49
C ALA A 51 -15.53 -21.18 -4.10
N THR A 52 -14.82 -20.11 -4.43
CA THR A 52 -13.47 -20.18 -5.00
C THR A 52 -12.49 -20.88 -4.04
N MET A 53 -12.57 -20.59 -2.73
CA MET A 53 -11.72 -21.25 -1.73
C MET A 53 -12.05 -22.73 -1.54
N TRP A 54 -13.33 -23.12 -1.54
CA TRP A 54 -13.72 -24.54 -1.45
C TRP A 54 -13.35 -25.33 -2.70
N GLU A 55 -13.39 -24.71 -3.88
CA GLU A 55 -12.92 -25.33 -5.11
C GLU A 55 -11.41 -25.58 -5.06
N LEU A 56 -10.62 -24.61 -4.60
CA LEU A 56 -9.19 -24.82 -4.35
C LEU A 56 -8.96 -25.98 -3.36
N HIS A 57 -9.66 -25.97 -2.22
CA HIS A 57 -9.54 -27.04 -1.24
C HIS A 57 -9.93 -28.42 -1.80
N SER A 58 -10.90 -28.47 -2.71
CA SER A 58 -11.29 -29.72 -3.38
C SER A 58 -10.17 -30.23 -4.29
N VAL A 59 -9.51 -29.34 -5.03
CA VAL A 59 -8.34 -29.66 -5.86
C VAL A 59 -7.17 -30.15 -5.00
N GLU A 60 -6.89 -29.50 -3.87
CA GLU A 60 -5.84 -29.91 -2.92
C GLU A 60 -6.12 -31.32 -2.35
N ASN A 61 -7.37 -31.59 -1.94
CA ASN A 61 -7.76 -32.91 -1.46
C ASN A 61 -7.59 -34.01 -2.54
N VAL A 62 -7.89 -33.72 -3.81
CA VAL A 62 -7.71 -34.66 -4.91
C VAL A 62 -6.23 -35.01 -5.09
N LEU A 63 -5.36 -34.00 -5.05
CA LEU A 63 -3.90 -34.15 -5.11
C LEU A 63 -3.34 -34.95 -3.94
N GLU A 64 -3.76 -34.63 -2.71
CA GLU A 64 -3.33 -35.34 -1.49
C GLU A 64 -3.73 -36.81 -1.48
N ASN A 65 -4.88 -37.15 -2.09
CA ASN A 65 -5.35 -38.52 -2.24
C ASN A 65 -4.68 -39.27 -3.41
N GLY A 66 -3.71 -38.66 -4.10
CA GLY A 66 -2.97 -39.28 -5.20
C GLY A 66 -3.77 -39.51 -6.48
N ARG A 67 -4.91 -38.83 -6.63
CA ARG A 67 -5.75 -38.89 -7.83
C ARG A 67 -5.33 -37.78 -8.78
N ASN A 68 -4.86 -38.14 -9.97
CA ASN A 68 -4.37 -37.16 -10.96
C ASN A 68 -5.21 -37.12 -12.23
N GLU A 69 -6.23 -37.95 -12.34
CA GLU A 69 -7.17 -37.91 -13.46
C GLU A 69 -7.92 -36.57 -13.42
N ASP A 70 -7.87 -35.84 -14.54
CA ASP A 70 -8.51 -34.53 -14.76
C ASP A 70 -8.04 -33.37 -13.86
N ILE A 71 -6.92 -33.51 -13.14
CA ILE A 71 -6.46 -32.46 -12.22
C ILE A 71 -6.09 -31.16 -12.94
N GLU A 72 -5.51 -31.25 -14.13
CA GLU A 72 -5.18 -30.10 -14.96
C GLU A 72 -6.45 -29.37 -15.42
N GLU A 73 -7.50 -30.12 -15.76
CA GLU A 73 -8.80 -29.55 -16.14
C GLU A 73 -9.48 -28.87 -14.95
N GLN A 74 -9.49 -29.52 -13.78
CA GLN A 74 -10.03 -28.92 -12.55
C GLN A 74 -9.29 -27.64 -12.17
N VAL A 75 -7.95 -27.65 -12.22
CA VAL A 75 -7.12 -26.46 -12.00
C VAL A 75 -7.43 -25.37 -13.02
N ALA A 76 -7.59 -25.72 -14.30
CA ALA A 76 -7.95 -24.75 -15.33
C ALA A 76 -9.34 -24.13 -15.08
N GLN A 77 -10.33 -24.93 -14.66
CA GLN A 77 -11.67 -24.44 -14.32
C GLN A 77 -11.65 -23.47 -13.13
N VAL A 78 -10.91 -23.81 -12.06
CA VAL A 78 -10.73 -22.92 -10.91
C VAL A 78 -10.02 -21.64 -11.32
N LYS A 79 -8.99 -21.73 -12.16
CA LYS A 79 -8.29 -20.56 -12.71
C LYS A 79 -9.25 -19.65 -13.47
N THR A 80 -10.05 -20.19 -14.38
CA THR A 80 -11.02 -19.39 -15.15
C THR A 80 -12.00 -18.69 -14.22
N LYS A 81 -12.59 -19.40 -13.25
CA LYS A 81 -13.51 -18.80 -12.27
C LYS A 81 -12.86 -17.72 -11.42
N LEU A 82 -11.63 -17.95 -10.95
CA LEU A 82 -10.87 -16.98 -10.17
C LEU A 82 -10.63 -15.69 -10.96
N TYR A 83 -10.15 -15.79 -12.20
CA TYR A 83 -9.84 -14.61 -13.02
C TYR A 83 -11.12 -13.86 -13.41
N ASP A 84 -12.15 -14.56 -13.85
CA ASP A 84 -13.47 -13.98 -14.13
C ASP A 84 -14.03 -13.23 -12.91
N PHE A 85 -13.90 -13.81 -11.72
CA PHE A 85 -14.38 -13.20 -10.48
C PHE A 85 -13.54 -11.99 -10.09
N MET A 86 -12.21 -12.08 -10.17
CA MET A 86 -11.29 -10.99 -9.89
C MET A 86 -11.54 -9.78 -10.82
N ASP A 87 -11.86 -10.01 -12.09
CA ASP A 87 -12.19 -8.93 -13.04
C ASP A 87 -13.47 -8.19 -12.62
N VAL A 88 -14.49 -8.91 -12.17
CA VAL A 88 -15.72 -8.30 -11.63
C VAL A 88 -15.43 -7.51 -10.35
N LEU A 89 -14.62 -8.06 -9.43
CA LEU A 89 -14.25 -7.36 -8.19
C LEU A 89 -13.44 -6.09 -8.47
N ARG A 90 -12.49 -6.14 -9.41
CA ARG A 90 -11.73 -4.98 -9.90
C ARG A 90 -12.68 -3.92 -10.45
N GLY A 91 -13.62 -4.33 -11.30
CA GLY A 91 -14.64 -3.45 -11.88
C GLY A 91 -15.52 -2.78 -10.82
N ILE A 92 -15.96 -3.53 -9.81
CA ILE A 92 -16.71 -3.00 -8.66
C ILE A 92 -15.86 -2.00 -7.87
N LEU A 93 -14.61 -2.34 -7.55
CA LEU A 93 -13.72 -1.50 -6.77
C LEU A 93 -13.43 -0.17 -7.48
N ALA A 94 -13.25 -0.20 -8.80
CA ALA A 94 -13.01 0.98 -9.63
C ALA A 94 -14.25 1.87 -9.78
N HIS A 95 -15.40 1.28 -10.15
CA HIS A 95 -16.52 2.05 -10.70
C HIS A 95 -17.78 2.09 -9.84
N SER A 96 -17.94 1.19 -8.85
CA SER A 96 -19.17 1.13 -8.07
C SER A 96 -19.39 2.43 -7.26
N ALA A 97 -20.60 2.97 -7.31
CA ALA A 97 -21.02 4.07 -6.43
C ALA A 97 -21.40 3.58 -5.02
N ASN A 98 -21.65 2.28 -4.85
CA ASN A 98 -22.11 1.73 -3.58
C ASN A 98 -20.89 1.37 -2.67
N PRO A 99 -20.77 1.99 -1.48
CA PRO A 99 -19.65 1.71 -0.58
C PRO A 99 -19.63 0.26 -0.09
N LEU A 100 -20.80 -0.35 0.16
CA LEU A 100 -20.88 -1.74 0.62
C LEU A 100 -20.24 -2.71 -0.38
N PHE A 101 -20.42 -2.46 -1.68
CA PHE A 101 -19.85 -3.32 -2.72
C PHE A 101 -18.34 -3.14 -2.80
N LYS A 102 -17.86 -1.89 -2.70
CA LYS A 102 -16.43 -1.58 -2.71
C LYS A 102 -15.71 -2.21 -1.53
N GLU A 103 -16.29 -2.12 -0.33
CA GLU A 103 -15.73 -2.70 0.88
C GLU A 103 -15.65 -4.22 0.81
N GLU A 104 -16.73 -4.88 0.38
CA GLU A 104 -16.76 -6.35 0.28
C GLU A 104 -15.84 -6.85 -0.84
N ALA A 105 -15.79 -6.13 -1.97
CA ALA A 105 -14.86 -6.45 -3.06
C ALA A 105 -13.41 -6.26 -2.64
N TYR A 106 -13.10 -5.19 -1.92
CA TYR A 106 -11.76 -4.92 -1.40
C TYR A 106 -11.28 -6.06 -0.48
N ILE A 107 -12.08 -6.46 0.51
CA ILE A 107 -11.74 -7.57 1.41
C ILE A 107 -11.54 -8.86 0.63
N SER A 108 -12.47 -9.17 -0.28
CA SER A 108 -12.40 -10.39 -1.09
C SER A 108 -11.13 -10.43 -1.96
N ILE A 109 -10.76 -9.32 -2.59
CA ILE A 109 -9.51 -9.22 -3.36
C ILE A 109 -8.30 -9.46 -2.45
N CYS A 110 -8.25 -8.83 -1.27
CA CYS A 110 -7.13 -9.02 -0.34
C CYS A 110 -6.99 -10.49 0.08
N ASP A 111 -8.10 -11.13 0.45
CA ASP A 111 -8.08 -12.53 0.88
C ASP A 111 -7.70 -13.48 -0.27
N LEU A 112 -8.23 -13.26 -1.47
CA LEU A 112 -7.88 -14.05 -2.65
C LEU A 112 -6.40 -13.90 -3.02
N LEU A 113 -5.83 -12.69 -2.94
CA LEU A 113 -4.39 -12.49 -3.16
C LEU A 113 -3.53 -13.23 -2.12
N VAL A 114 -4.03 -13.41 -0.89
CA VAL A 114 -3.34 -14.20 0.14
C VAL A 114 -3.44 -15.69 -0.16
N VAL A 115 -4.63 -16.18 -0.51
CA VAL A 115 -4.90 -17.60 -0.79
C VAL A 115 -4.15 -18.06 -2.04
N PHE A 116 -4.20 -17.28 -3.12
CA PHE A 116 -3.60 -17.60 -4.43
C PHE A 116 -2.20 -16.98 -4.61
N CYS A 117 -1.43 -16.86 -3.52
CA CYS A 117 -0.07 -16.33 -3.54
C CYS A 117 0.98 -17.41 -3.88
N ASN A 118 2.23 -16.97 -4.07
CA ASN A 118 3.37 -17.85 -4.39
C ASN A 118 3.68 -18.96 -3.37
N GLN A 119 3.06 -18.94 -2.19
CA GLN A 119 3.17 -20.00 -1.19
C GLN A 119 2.28 -21.20 -1.51
N LEU A 120 1.34 -21.06 -2.46
CA LEU A 120 0.42 -22.11 -2.89
C LEU A 120 1.17 -23.27 -3.54
N GLY A 121 1.44 -24.31 -2.76
CA GLY A 121 1.75 -25.68 -3.23
C GLY A 121 2.96 -25.88 -4.14
N VAL A 122 3.71 -24.85 -4.53
CA VAL A 122 4.71 -24.91 -5.62
C VAL A 122 5.79 -25.97 -5.38
N LYS A 123 6.07 -26.31 -4.11
CA LYS A 123 7.09 -27.33 -3.76
C LYS A 123 6.58 -28.78 -3.79
N GLN A 124 5.27 -29.00 -3.68
CA GLN A 124 4.70 -30.35 -3.55
C GLN A 124 3.83 -30.71 -4.77
N TYR A 125 3.09 -29.76 -5.32
CA TYR A 125 2.22 -29.93 -6.49
C TYR A 125 2.42 -28.78 -7.49
N PRO A 126 3.30 -28.93 -8.48
CA PRO A 126 3.61 -27.87 -9.45
C PRO A 126 2.39 -27.36 -10.23
N VAL A 127 1.36 -28.20 -10.44
CA VAL A 127 0.13 -27.83 -11.15
C VAL A 127 -0.63 -26.69 -10.48
N LEU A 128 -0.55 -26.56 -9.14
CA LEU A 128 -1.18 -25.47 -8.38
C LEU A 128 -0.53 -24.12 -8.69
N GLY A 129 0.70 -24.11 -9.23
CA GLY A 129 1.36 -22.90 -9.72
C GLY A 129 0.56 -22.19 -10.83
N ASN A 130 -0.35 -22.89 -11.52
CA ASN A 130 -1.22 -22.29 -12.52
C ASN A 130 -2.33 -21.40 -11.92
N LEU A 131 -2.63 -21.57 -10.63
CA LEU A 131 -3.64 -20.80 -9.90
C LEU A 131 -3.10 -19.51 -9.28
N LEU A 132 -1.79 -19.27 -9.37
CA LEU A 132 -1.19 -18.05 -8.83
C LEU A 132 -1.84 -16.82 -9.46
N TYR A 133 -2.15 -15.85 -8.60
CA TYR A 133 -2.70 -14.57 -9.00
C TYR A 133 -1.74 -13.45 -8.59
N ASP A 134 -1.03 -12.90 -9.57
CA ASP A 134 -0.12 -11.79 -9.35
C ASP A 134 -0.86 -10.45 -9.38
N SER A 135 -0.52 -9.56 -8.44
CA SER A 135 -1.05 -8.20 -8.45
C SER A 135 -0.30 -7.35 -9.49
N ASP A 136 -1.01 -6.93 -10.54
CA ASP A 136 -0.50 -5.95 -11.50
C ASP A 136 -0.54 -4.52 -10.91
N LYS A 137 0.07 -3.58 -11.63
CA LYS A 137 0.16 -2.18 -11.18
C LYS A 137 -1.22 -1.52 -11.03
N GLU A 138 -2.16 -1.86 -11.91
CA GLU A 138 -3.52 -1.31 -11.87
C GLU A 138 -4.26 -1.75 -10.60
N LEU A 139 -4.19 -3.05 -10.25
CA LEU A 139 -4.78 -3.57 -9.02
C LEU A 139 -4.12 -2.97 -7.78
N GLN A 140 -2.80 -2.84 -7.78
CA GLN A 140 -2.07 -2.21 -6.68
C GLN A 140 -2.53 -0.77 -6.44
N ASP A 141 -2.73 -0.01 -7.53
CA ASP A 141 -3.21 1.37 -7.47
C ASP A 141 -4.68 1.44 -7.05
N LEU A 142 -5.54 0.53 -7.51
CA LEU A 142 -6.94 0.43 -7.05
C LEU A 142 -7.03 0.16 -5.54
N LEU A 143 -6.26 -0.80 -5.03
CA LEU A 143 -6.22 -1.12 -3.60
C LEU A 143 -5.66 0.04 -2.76
N ASN A 144 -4.59 0.69 -3.23
CA ASN A 144 -4.05 1.88 -2.57
C ASN A 144 -5.09 3.01 -2.55
N ASN A 145 -5.71 3.31 -3.68
CA ASN A 145 -6.75 4.34 -3.80
C ASN A 145 -7.94 4.07 -2.86
N PHE A 146 -8.32 2.81 -2.68
CA PHE A 146 -9.35 2.44 -1.71
C PHE A 146 -8.92 2.81 -0.28
N ILE A 147 -7.69 2.47 0.12
CA ILE A 147 -7.16 2.81 1.45
C ILE A 147 -7.06 4.32 1.65
N GLN A 148 -6.53 5.04 0.68
CA GLN A 148 -6.42 6.51 0.74
C GLN A 148 -7.80 7.18 0.95
N LYS A 149 -8.85 6.66 0.32
CA LYS A 149 -10.20 7.24 0.38
C LYS A 149 -11.04 6.80 1.58
N ASN A 150 -10.87 5.56 2.07
CA ASN A 150 -11.76 4.98 3.07
C ASN A 150 -11.12 4.82 4.46
N VAL A 151 -9.79 4.83 4.57
CA VAL A 151 -9.07 4.68 5.85
C VAL A 151 -8.55 6.01 6.36
N PHE A 152 -7.82 6.75 5.52
CA PHE A 152 -7.20 8.03 5.89
C PHE A 152 -8.15 9.22 5.73
N VAL A 153 -9.34 9.09 6.33
CA VAL A 153 -10.34 10.15 6.38
C VAL A 153 -10.19 10.93 7.68
N TYR A 154 -10.08 12.26 7.55
CA TYR A 154 -9.96 13.19 8.66
C TYR A 154 -11.30 13.92 8.83
N GLU A 155 -12.27 13.25 9.44
CA GLU A 155 -13.59 13.84 9.72
C GLU A 155 -13.47 14.89 10.83
N GLU A 156 -14.19 16.01 10.68
CA GLU A 156 -14.46 16.93 11.78
C GLU A 156 -15.40 16.23 12.77
N GLU A 157 -15.13 16.34 14.08
CA GLU A 157 -15.85 15.65 15.15
C GLU A 157 -17.37 15.85 15.06
N GLY A 158 -18.05 14.95 14.35
CA GLY A 158 -19.50 14.94 14.23
C GLY A 158 -20.19 14.36 15.46
N VAL A 159 -21.50 14.61 15.54
CA VAL A 159 -22.45 14.14 16.57
C VAL A 159 -22.77 12.64 16.43
N GLN A 160 -21.83 11.82 15.93
CA GLN A 160 -21.99 10.38 15.92
C GLN A 160 -21.79 9.79 17.32
N ASP A 161 -22.61 8.81 17.65
CA ASP A 161 -22.49 8.01 18.87
C ASP A 161 -21.11 7.33 18.97
N GLU A 162 -20.55 7.26 20.18
CA GLU A 162 -19.21 6.71 20.43
C GLU A 162 -19.10 5.26 19.97
N HIS A 163 -20.16 4.47 20.12
CA HIS A 163 -20.17 3.07 19.70
C HIS A 163 -19.99 2.92 18.19
N SER A 164 -20.71 3.72 17.40
CA SER A 164 -20.61 3.75 15.94
C SER A 164 -19.21 4.14 15.48
N LYS A 165 -18.59 5.13 16.14
CA LYS A 165 -17.21 5.56 15.84
C LYS A 165 -16.19 4.44 16.09
N ILE A 166 -16.38 3.67 17.16
CA ILE A 166 -15.51 2.53 17.50
C ILE A 166 -15.63 1.42 16.44
N GLU A 167 -16.86 1.05 16.05
CA GLU A 167 -17.08 0.03 15.01
C GLU A 167 -16.47 0.43 13.66
N GLU A 168 -16.67 1.69 13.27
CA GLU A 168 -16.10 2.21 12.03
C GLU A 168 -14.57 2.26 12.07
N LEU A 169 -13.97 2.66 13.19
CA LEU A 169 -12.52 2.62 13.37
C LEU A 169 -11.98 1.17 13.27
N HIS A 170 -12.63 0.20 13.90
CA HIS A 170 -12.24 -1.20 13.78
C HIS A 170 -12.30 -1.70 12.34
N LYS A 171 -13.35 -1.32 11.61
CA LYS A 171 -13.51 -1.63 10.19
C LYS A 171 -12.39 -1.03 9.33
N ARG A 172 -12.09 0.27 9.50
CA ARG A 172 -10.99 0.96 8.79
C ARG A 172 -9.62 0.35 9.14
N ARG A 173 -9.39 0.01 10.41
CA ARG A 173 -8.19 -0.73 10.86
C ARG A 173 -8.07 -2.08 10.16
N ASN A 174 -9.17 -2.81 9.98
CA ASN A 174 -9.15 -4.07 9.24
C ASN A 174 -8.77 -3.90 7.77
N PHE A 175 -9.29 -2.86 7.10
CA PHE A 175 -8.91 -2.56 5.71
C PHE A 175 -7.40 -2.29 5.60
N LEU A 176 -6.86 -1.43 6.46
CA LEU A 176 -5.45 -1.10 6.48
C LEU A 176 -4.58 -2.32 6.76
N ALA A 177 -4.94 -3.12 7.77
CA ALA A 177 -4.21 -4.33 8.12
C ALA A 177 -4.19 -5.33 6.94
N SER A 178 -5.30 -5.45 6.19
CA SER A 178 -5.39 -6.31 5.02
C SER A 178 -4.43 -5.86 3.91
N TYR A 179 -4.37 -4.55 3.60
CA TYR A 179 -3.40 -4.01 2.64
C TYR A 179 -1.95 -4.24 3.09
N CYS A 180 -1.65 -3.94 4.36
CA CYS A 180 -0.32 -4.09 4.91
C CYS A 180 0.15 -5.55 4.90
N LYS A 181 -0.75 -6.52 5.11
CA LYS A 181 -0.44 -7.96 4.98
C LYS A 181 0.06 -8.29 3.57
N LEU A 182 -0.60 -7.78 2.52
CA LEU A 182 -0.18 -8.01 1.14
C LEU A 182 1.25 -7.51 0.87
N ILE A 183 1.64 -6.39 1.49
CA ILE A 183 2.99 -5.85 1.38
C ILE A 183 4.01 -6.71 2.13
N VAL A 184 3.75 -7.04 3.39
CA VAL A 184 4.74 -7.76 4.23
C VAL A 184 4.91 -9.22 3.85
N TYR A 185 3.90 -9.82 3.21
CA TYR A 185 3.99 -11.20 2.70
C TYR A 185 4.39 -11.28 1.23
N GLY A 186 4.61 -10.14 0.56
CA GLY A 186 5.24 -10.07 -0.76
C GLY A 186 4.29 -10.22 -1.96
N MET A 187 2.97 -10.12 -1.77
CA MET A 187 1.98 -10.07 -2.85
C MET A 187 1.95 -8.70 -3.53
N ILE A 188 2.30 -7.64 -2.79
CA ILE A 188 2.48 -6.27 -3.28
C ILE A 188 3.89 -5.80 -2.95
N PRO A 189 4.59 -5.10 -3.87
CA PRO A 189 5.92 -4.56 -3.61
C PRO A 189 5.97 -3.61 -2.41
N VAL A 190 7.07 -3.66 -1.65
CA VAL A 190 7.33 -2.77 -0.49
C VAL A 190 7.34 -1.28 -0.89
N THR A 191 7.61 -0.97 -2.15
CA THR A 191 7.55 0.41 -2.68
C THR A 191 6.15 1.04 -2.58
N CYS A 192 5.08 0.24 -2.66
CA CYS A 192 3.71 0.73 -2.53
C CYS A 192 3.37 1.18 -1.11
N ALA A 193 4.17 0.83 -0.10
CA ALA A 193 3.96 1.27 1.28
C ALA A 193 4.22 2.78 1.49
N ALA A 194 4.81 3.48 0.51
CA ALA A 194 5.13 4.91 0.63
C ALA A 194 3.89 5.77 0.95
N ASP A 195 2.76 5.46 0.32
CA ASP A 195 1.50 6.16 0.53
C ASP A 195 0.82 5.80 1.86
N ILE A 196 1.28 4.75 2.55
CA ILE A 196 0.82 4.40 3.90
C ILE A 196 1.72 5.07 4.94
N PHE A 197 3.04 5.02 4.71
CA PHE A 197 4.04 5.52 5.66
C PHE A 197 3.87 7.01 5.95
N LYS A 198 3.39 7.80 4.99
CA LYS A 198 3.18 9.25 5.16
C LYS A 198 2.17 9.60 6.24
N HIS A 199 1.22 8.70 6.52
CA HIS A 199 0.18 8.91 7.52
C HIS A 199 0.62 8.55 8.95
N TYR A 200 1.85 8.07 9.16
CA TYR A 200 2.29 7.53 10.46
C TYR A 200 2.20 8.53 11.62
N VAL A 201 2.50 9.81 11.38
CA VAL A 201 2.36 10.86 12.40
C VAL A 201 0.92 11.35 12.50
N LYS A 202 0.30 11.65 11.35
CA LYS A 202 -1.02 12.28 11.28
C LYS A 202 -2.15 11.39 11.82
N SER A 203 -2.03 10.07 11.66
CA SER A 203 -3.02 9.08 12.12
C SER A 203 -2.44 8.12 13.15
N TYR A 204 -1.59 8.65 14.04
CA TYR A 204 -0.85 7.82 15.00
C TYR A 204 -1.77 7.11 16.00
N ASN A 205 -2.84 7.78 16.45
CA ASN A 205 -3.73 7.22 17.46
C ASN A 205 -4.59 6.09 16.88
N GLU A 206 -5.04 6.25 15.64
CA GLU A 206 -5.95 5.34 14.95
C GLU A 206 -5.23 4.15 14.34
N TYR A 207 -4.05 4.38 13.75
CA TYR A 207 -3.37 3.42 12.87
C TYR A 207 -1.86 3.25 13.14
N GLY A 208 -1.30 3.98 14.11
CA GLY A 208 0.14 4.05 14.34
C GLY A 208 0.79 2.69 14.62
N ASP A 209 0.10 1.80 15.34
CA ASP A 209 0.58 0.44 15.63
C ASP A 209 0.67 -0.45 14.38
N ILE A 210 -0.33 -0.38 13.50
CA ILE A 210 -0.36 -1.11 12.23
C ILE A 210 0.76 -0.61 11.30
N ILE A 211 0.87 0.71 11.13
CA ILE A 211 1.90 1.32 10.26
C ILE A 211 3.30 1.03 10.80
N LYS A 212 3.53 1.17 12.12
CA LYS A 212 4.81 0.84 12.77
C LYS A 212 5.21 -0.61 12.57
N THR A 213 4.26 -1.55 12.73
CA THR A 213 4.50 -2.98 12.51
C THR A 213 4.86 -3.25 11.04
N THR A 214 4.14 -2.61 10.11
CA THR A 214 4.40 -2.72 8.67
C THR A 214 5.79 -2.21 8.30
N ILE A 215 6.21 -1.05 8.83
CA ILE A 215 7.57 -0.52 8.69
C ILE A 215 8.61 -1.52 9.21
N GLY A 216 8.36 -2.08 10.41
CA GLY A 216 9.26 -3.07 11.02
C GLY A 216 9.45 -4.30 10.13
N LYS A 217 8.36 -4.86 9.61
CA LYS A 217 8.36 -6.03 8.73
C LYS A 217 8.96 -5.73 7.36
N ALA A 218 8.62 -4.60 6.73
CA ALA A 218 9.24 -4.15 5.48
C ALA A 218 10.76 -4.04 5.60
N ARG A 219 11.25 -3.53 6.74
CA ARG A 219 12.69 -3.43 7.03
C ARG A 219 13.36 -4.79 7.24
N GLU A 220 12.67 -5.74 7.89
CA GLU A 220 13.15 -7.12 8.04
C GLU A 220 13.31 -7.82 6.68
N ILE A 221 12.39 -7.57 5.75
CA ILE A 221 12.42 -8.11 4.38
C ILE A 221 13.59 -7.51 3.60
N ASN A 222 13.67 -6.19 3.51
CA ASN A 222 14.76 -5.50 2.83
C ASN A 222 14.96 -4.07 3.35
N LYS A 223 16.05 -3.86 4.10
CA LYS A 223 16.37 -2.55 4.70
C LYS A 223 16.56 -1.44 3.67
N VAL A 224 17.18 -1.74 2.53
CA VAL A 224 17.49 -0.73 1.49
C VAL A 224 16.20 -0.30 0.80
N ILE A 225 15.37 -1.26 0.37
CA ILE A 225 14.07 -0.95 -0.24
C ILE A 225 13.19 -0.21 0.76
N CYS A 226 13.14 -0.63 2.03
CA CYS A 226 12.38 0.05 3.06
C CYS A 226 12.84 1.52 3.24
N ALA A 227 14.14 1.79 3.25
CA ALA A 227 14.67 3.15 3.34
C ALA A 227 14.33 4.00 2.11
N ARG A 228 14.38 3.41 0.91
CA ARG A 228 13.93 4.06 -0.34
C ARG A 228 12.43 4.40 -0.28
N THR A 229 11.60 3.45 0.14
CA THR A 229 10.16 3.69 0.33
C THR A 229 9.89 4.81 1.33
N MET A 230 10.65 4.88 2.43
CA MET A 230 10.53 5.96 3.42
C MET A 230 10.86 7.33 2.84
N VAL A 231 11.94 7.46 2.05
CA VAL A 231 12.27 8.76 1.45
C VAL A 231 11.28 9.16 0.36
N VAL A 232 10.80 8.20 -0.44
CA VAL A 232 9.69 8.45 -1.39
C VAL A 232 8.46 8.97 -0.65
N SER A 233 8.11 8.36 0.49
CA SER A 233 7.01 8.82 1.35
C SER A 233 7.19 10.28 1.80
N LEU A 234 8.39 10.64 2.27
CA LEU A 234 8.73 12.01 2.69
C LEU A 234 8.70 13.00 1.52
N ILE A 235 9.21 12.61 0.35
CA ILE A 235 9.20 13.43 -0.87
C ILE A 235 7.76 13.69 -1.31
N THR A 236 6.91 12.67 -1.34
CA THR A 236 5.49 12.80 -1.68
C THR A 236 4.80 13.79 -0.73
N SER A 237 4.98 13.65 0.58
CA SER A 237 4.42 14.59 1.55
C SER A 237 4.97 16.01 1.43
N PHE A 238 6.25 16.16 1.09
CA PHE A 238 6.85 17.48 0.84
C PHE A 238 6.24 18.14 -0.40
N ARG A 239 6.03 17.39 -1.49
CA ARG A 239 5.37 17.87 -2.71
C ARG A 239 3.91 18.24 -2.45
N GLU A 240 3.17 17.41 -1.71
CA GLU A 240 1.80 17.73 -1.27
C GLU A 240 1.76 19.05 -0.48
N LEU A 241 2.75 19.30 0.38
CA LEU A 241 2.87 20.56 1.12
C LEU A 241 3.13 21.75 0.18
N GLN A 242 4.03 21.61 -0.81
CA GLN A 242 4.28 22.67 -1.80
C GLN A 242 3.02 23.00 -2.61
N ILE A 243 2.27 21.98 -3.03
CA ILE A 243 0.99 22.14 -3.75
C ILE A 243 -0.02 22.88 -2.88
N ASN A 244 -0.19 22.47 -1.62
CA ASN A 244 -1.16 23.08 -0.70
C ASN A 244 -0.83 24.54 -0.37
N CYS A 245 0.46 24.88 -0.26
CA CYS A 245 0.90 26.26 -0.06
C CYS A 245 0.89 27.10 -1.35
N GLY A 246 0.77 26.47 -2.52
CA GLY A 246 0.88 27.14 -3.83
C GLY A 246 2.28 27.71 -4.12
N THR A 247 3.32 27.23 -3.42
CA THR A 247 4.70 27.73 -3.56
C THR A 247 5.72 26.62 -3.32
N PHE A 248 6.81 26.66 -4.07
CA PHE A 248 7.97 25.78 -3.83
C PHE A 248 8.72 26.15 -2.55
N ARG A 249 8.60 27.40 -2.09
CA ARG A 249 9.27 27.92 -0.88
C ARG A 249 8.40 27.68 0.33
N ILE A 250 8.59 26.53 0.98
CA ILE A 250 7.87 26.17 2.19
C ILE A 250 8.39 26.97 3.38
N SER A 251 7.48 27.54 4.18
CA SER A 251 7.85 28.14 5.46
C SER A 251 8.30 27.03 6.43
N ARG A 252 9.57 27.10 6.82
CA ARG A 252 10.21 26.12 7.73
C ARG A 252 9.69 26.19 9.17
N SER A 253 9.00 27.27 9.53
CA SER A 253 8.31 27.43 10.82
C SER A 253 6.87 26.93 10.82
N SER A 254 6.36 26.44 9.68
CA SER A 254 4.99 25.91 9.58
C SER A 254 4.82 24.62 10.39
N GLN A 255 3.59 24.40 10.86
CA GLN A 255 3.22 23.21 11.63
C GLN A 255 3.29 21.95 10.75
N GLU A 256 2.95 22.09 9.48
CA GLU A 256 2.98 21.02 8.48
C GLU A 256 4.42 20.57 8.20
N PHE A 257 5.35 21.52 8.02
CA PHE A 257 6.78 21.20 7.88
C PHE A 257 7.35 20.56 9.15
N SER A 258 6.97 21.07 10.33
CA SER A 258 7.36 20.47 11.61
C SER A 258 6.83 19.04 11.77
N SER A 259 5.61 18.77 11.30
CA SER A 259 5.02 17.43 11.30
C SER A 259 5.74 16.48 10.35
N LEU A 260 6.16 16.96 9.17
CA LEU A 260 6.99 16.20 8.23
C LEU A 260 8.38 15.88 8.81
N LYS A 261 8.98 16.82 9.55
CA LYS A 261 10.24 16.61 10.26
C LYS A 261 10.13 15.56 11.35
N GLU A 262 9.04 15.58 12.12
CA GLU A 262 8.74 14.55 13.12
C GLU A 262 8.54 13.16 12.45
N LEU A 263 7.90 13.10 11.28
CA LEU A 263 7.77 11.87 10.51
C LEU A 263 9.16 11.30 10.14
N ALA A 264 10.04 12.15 9.59
CA ALA A 264 11.41 11.77 9.25
C ALA A 264 12.19 11.28 10.48
N LYS A 265 12.09 11.98 11.61
CA LYS A 265 12.69 11.57 12.88
C LYS A 265 12.21 10.19 13.33
N ARG A 266 10.91 9.91 13.23
CA ARG A 266 10.34 8.60 13.56
C ARG A 266 10.83 7.49 12.62
N PHE A 267 10.98 7.77 11.33
CA PHE A 267 11.60 6.84 10.38
C PHE A 267 13.06 6.56 10.74
N ALA A 268 13.85 7.60 11.05
CA ALA A 268 15.24 7.46 11.47
C ALA A 268 15.38 6.58 12.72
N LEU A 269 14.51 6.77 13.73
CA LEU A 269 14.49 5.95 14.94
C LEU A 269 14.23 4.47 14.65
N SER A 270 13.51 4.13 13.57
CA SER A 270 13.23 2.75 13.22
C SER A 270 14.48 1.93 12.88
N PHE A 271 15.56 2.55 12.39
CA PHE A 271 16.81 1.84 12.06
C PHE A 271 17.66 1.46 13.30
N GLY A 272 17.29 1.89 14.51
CA GLY A 272 18.04 1.56 15.72
C GLY A 272 19.41 2.23 15.77
N LEU A 273 20.37 1.61 16.48
CA LEU A 273 21.71 2.18 16.75
C LEU A 273 22.84 1.52 15.96
N ASP A 274 22.60 0.37 15.34
CA ASP A 274 23.61 -0.38 14.58
C ASP A 274 23.85 0.25 13.20
N ALA A 275 24.69 1.28 13.15
CA ALA A 275 24.98 2.02 11.93
C ALA A 275 25.66 1.17 10.85
N LEU A 276 26.38 0.10 11.22
CA LEU A 276 27.00 -0.82 10.26
C LEU A 276 25.94 -1.65 9.54
N LYS A 277 24.98 -2.22 10.27
CA LYS A 277 23.89 -3.01 9.68
C LYS A 277 22.92 -2.22 8.80
N ASN A 278 22.90 -0.90 8.95
CA ASN A 278 22.01 0.00 8.21
C ASN A 278 22.75 0.89 7.20
N ARG A 279 24.07 0.71 7.07
CA ARG A 279 24.95 1.57 6.28
C ARG A 279 24.45 1.80 4.87
N GLU A 280 24.14 0.71 4.16
CA GLU A 280 23.68 0.76 2.77
C GLU A 280 22.30 1.43 2.64
N ALA A 281 21.38 1.09 3.54
CA ALA A 281 20.04 1.67 3.56
C ALA A 281 20.07 3.19 3.78
N MET A 282 20.89 3.66 4.72
CA MET A 282 21.07 5.10 4.97
C MET A 282 21.78 5.80 3.81
N ALA A 283 22.78 5.17 3.20
CA ALA A 283 23.43 5.72 2.02
C ALA A 283 22.46 5.87 0.83
N ALA A 284 21.60 4.87 0.58
CA ALA A 284 20.58 4.94 -0.46
C ALA A 284 19.55 6.05 -0.20
N LEU A 285 19.04 6.14 1.04
CA LEU A 285 18.10 7.18 1.47
C LEU A 285 18.68 8.58 1.26
N HIS A 286 19.92 8.82 1.67
CA HIS A 286 20.56 10.12 1.50
C HIS A 286 20.82 10.46 0.04
N ARG A 287 21.19 9.50 -0.81
CA ARG A 287 21.37 9.76 -2.25
C ARG A 287 20.09 10.23 -2.90
N GLU A 288 18.98 9.53 -2.65
CA GLU A 288 17.67 9.90 -3.22
C GLU A 288 17.16 11.23 -2.65
N GLY A 289 17.31 11.47 -1.35
CA GLY A 289 16.93 12.73 -0.73
C GLY A 289 17.75 13.93 -1.25
N VAL A 290 19.05 13.74 -1.46
CA VAL A 290 19.92 14.77 -2.06
C VAL A 290 19.49 15.06 -3.49
N LEU A 291 19.28 14.04 -4.32
CA LEU A 291 18.84 14.20 -5.71
C LEU A 291 17.53 14.98 -5.81
N PHE A 292 16.58 14.74 -4.91
CA PHE A 292 15.35 15.52 -4.86
C PHE A 292 15.60 16.96 -4.40
N ALA A 293 16.36 17.16 -3.32
CA ALA A 293 16.59 18.48 -2.74
C ALA A 293 17.29 19.46 -3.69
N VAL A 294 18.25 18.97 -4.47
CA VAL A 294 19.03 19.77 -5.44
C VAL A 294 18.55 19.63 -6.88
N GLY A 295 17.59 18.74 -7.12
CA GLY A 295 17.00 18.54 -8.44
C GLY A 295 16.20 19.74 -8.89
N THR A 296 16.23 19.98 -10.21
CA THR A 296 15.31 20.90 -10.88
C THR A 296 14.17 20.06 -11.46
N ASP A 297 12.93 20.24 -11.00
CA ASP A 297 11.77 19.65 -11.66
C ASP A 297 11.71 20.16 -13.13
N GLU A 298 11.42 19.27 -14.09
CA GLU A 298 11.29 19.62 -15.51
C GLU A 298 10.23 20.74 -15.67
N GLY A 299 10.67 21.95 -16.03
CA GLY A 299 9.82 23.13 -16.19
C GLY A 299 10.15 24.30 -15.26
N ILE A 300 10.97 24.09 -14.22
CA ILE A 300 11.51 25.18 -13.39
C ILE A 300 12.92 25.49 -13.90
N ALA A 301 13.02 26.23 -15.01
CA ALA A 301 14.29 26.78 -15.45
C ALA A 301 14.80 27.76 -14.37
N GLN A 302 15.79 27.33 -13.59
CA GLN A 302 16.54 28.25 -12.74
C GLN A 302 17.65 28.88 -13.58
N ASP A 303 17.32 29.98 -14.24
CA ASP A 303 18.28 30.79 -15.00
C ASP A 303 19.24 31.57 -14.09
N ASP A 304 18.92 31.71 -12.80
CA ASP A 304 19.74 32.42 -11.81
C ASP A 304 20.44 31.47 -10.81
N PRO A 305 21.77 31.29 -10.91
CA PRO A 305 22.55 30.48 -9.98
C PRO A 305 22.55 30.99 -8.53
N SER A 306 22.11 32.22 -8.26
CA SER A 306 22.06 32.78 -6.90
C SER A 306 20.84 32.31 -6.11
N VAL A 307 19.84 31.76 -6.79
CA VAL A 307 18.59 31.28 -6.19
C VAL A 307 18.75 29.82 -5.78
N PRO A 308 18.38 29.43 -4.55
CA PRO A 308 18.51 28.05 -4.11
C PRO A 308 17.58 27.12 -4.89
N PRO A 309 17.91 25.81 -5.02
CA PRO A 309 17.02 24.83 -5.64
C PRO A 309 15.60 24.83 -5.04
N PRO A 310 14.56 24.50 -5.83
CA PRO A 310 13.16 24.58 -5.40
C PRO A 310 12.84 23.74 -4.15
N HIS A 311 13.57 22.65 -3.93
CA HIS A 311 13.32 21.70 -2.85
C HIS A 311 14.41 21.71 -1.76
N VAL A 312 15.25 22.74 -1.68
CA VAL A 312 16.41 22.79 -0.76
C VAL A 312 16.00 22.58 0.71
N ALA A 313 14.82 23.05 1.11
CA ALA A 313 14.30 22.87 2.47
C ALA A 313 14.12 21.39 2.87
N PHE A 314 14.07 20.47 1.89
CA PHE A 314 14.05 19.03 2.15
C PHE A 314 15.33 18.54 2.82
N LEU A 315 16.46 19.25 2.72
CA LEU A 315 17.69 18.90 3.42
C LEU A 315 17.52 18.92 4.96
N GLU A 316 16.65 19.76 5.51
CA GLU A 316 16.35 19.74 6.95
C GLU A 316 15.58 18.48 7.37
N ILE A 317 14.73 17.95 6.48
CA ILE A 317 14.03 16.68 6.69
C ILE A 317 15.06 15.54 6.62
N LEU A 318 15.98 15.61 5.65
CA LEU A 318 17.06 14.64 5.48
C LEU A 318 18.06 14.66 6.63
N ALA A 319 18.26 15.81 7.28
CA ALA A 319 19.17 15.97 8.40
C ALA A 319 18.82 15.10 9.62
N GLU A 320 17.55 14.73 9.78
CA GLU A 320 17.09 13.79 10.83
C GLU A 320 17.73 12.39 10.69
N PHE A 321 18.17 12.01 9.49
CA PHE A 321 18.83 10.73 9.22
C PHE A 321 20.35 10.80 9.35
N THR A 322 20.96 12.00 9.36
CA THR A 322 22.42 12.17 9.36
C THR A 322 23.09 11.52 10.57
N ASN A 323 22.40 11.45 11.72
CA ASN A 323 22.91 10.78 12.92
C ASN A 323 22.98 9.24 12.80
N LYS A 324 22.38 8.66 11.75
CA LYS A 324 22.43 7.23 11.44
C LYS A 324 23.55 6.87 10.46
N LEU A 325 24.18 7.85 9.82
CA LEU A 325 25.34 7.65 8.96
C LEU A 325 26.64 7.44 9.76
N LEU A 326 27.51 6.56 9.26
CA LEU A 326 28.88 6.46 9.74
C LEU A 326 29.67 7.72 9.35
N LYS A 327 30.67 8.07 10.17
CA LYS A 327 31.53 9.25 9.95
C LYS A 327 32.16 9.28 8.54
N GLN A 328 32.56 8.13 8.00
CA GLN A 328 33.11 8.02 6.65
C GLN A 328 32.06 8.28 5.57
N ASP A 329 30.82 7.79 5.76
CA ASP A 329 29.76 7.93 4.77
C ASP A 329 29.19 9.35 4.74
N LYS A 330 29.26 10.09 5.86
CA LYS A 330 28.96 11.53 5.87
C LYS A 330 29.79 12.31 4.85
N ARG A 331 31.09 11.99 4.71
CA ARG A 331 31.96 12.62 3.70
C ARG A 331 31.57 12.22 2.28
N ILE A 332 31.15 10.98 2.08
CA ILE A 332 30.69 10.49 0.77
C ILE A 332 29.40 11.20 0.36
N VAL A 333 28.44 11.33 1.28
CA VAL A 333 27.18 12.05 1.05
C VAL A 333 27.44 13.53 0.80
N LEU A 334 28.34 14.16 1.55
CA LEU A 334 28.74 15.56 1.31
C LEU A 334 29.35 15.74 -0.09
N ASN A 335 30.32 14.91 -0.46
CA ASN A 335 30.91 14.95 -1.81
C ASN A 335 29.88 14.67 -2.92
N TYR A 336 28.83 13.90 -2.62
CA TYR A 336 27.74 13.63 -3.54
C TYR A 336 26.84 14.87 -3.71
N LEU A 337 26.50 15.54 -2.62
CA LEU A 337 25.78 16.80 -2.61
C LEU A 337 26.55 17.89 -3.37
N ASP A 338 27.83 18.08 -3.07
CA ASP A 338 28.69 19.09 -3.72
C ASP A 338 28.78 18.91 -5.24
N LYS A 339 28.66 17.67 -5.73
CA LYS A 339 28.67 17.37 -7.17
C LYS A 339 27.36 17.73 -7.88
N HIS A 340 26.24 17.76 -7.16
CA HIS A 340 24.91 17.96 -7.74
C HIS A 340 24.37 19.37 -7.51
N ILE A 341 24.96 20.12 -6.58
CA ILE A 341 24.71 21.55 -6.46
C ILE A 341 25.36 22.24 -7.69
N THR A 342 24.54 22.64 -8.65
CA THR A 342 24.94 23.37 -9.88
C THR A 342 25.25 24.85 -9.63
N SER A 343 24.65 25.42 -8.59
CA SER A 343 24.77 26.82 -8.19
C SER A 343 25.94 27.02 -7.23
N ALA A 344 26.87 27.92 -7.53
CA ALA A 344 27.85 28.34 -6.53
C ALA A 344 27.09 28.97 -5.35
N VAL A 345 26.99 28.25 -4.23
CA VAL A 345 26.30 28.70 -3.01
C VAL A 345 26.77 30.13 -2.72
N PRO A 346 25.89 31.14 -2.83
CA PRO A 346 26.31 32.53 -2.71
C PRO A 346 26.95 32.77 -1.35
N SER A 347 28.06 33.50 -1.33
CA SER A 347 28.73 33.91 -0.07
C SER A 347 27.81 34.69 0.87
N SER A 348 26.73 35.28 0.32
CA SER A 348 25.72 36.04 1.04
C SER A 348 24.84 35.20 1.99
N ARG A 349 24.82 33.85 1.84
CA ARG A 349 24.09 32.92 2.73
C ARG A 349 22.70 33.46 3.14
N SER A 350 21.87 33.82 2.16
CA SER A 350 20.50 34.27 2.47
C SER A 350 19.74 33.20 3.28
N GLU A 351 18.70 33.60 4.01
CA GLU A 351 17.93 32.66 4.86
C GLU A 351 17.39 31.44 4.09
N ASP A 352 17.18 31.59 2.77
CA ASP A 352 16.72 30.51 1.89
C ASP A 352 17.78 29.42 1.62
N TRP A 353 19.07 29.71 1.84
CA TRP A 353 20.20 28.77 1.74
C TRP A 353 20.59 28.15 3.10
N GLN A 354 19.84 28.44 4.17
CA GLN A 354 20.12 27.91 5.51
C GLN A 354 19.94 26.38 5.65
N PRO A 355 18.95 25.72 5.00
CA PRO A 355 18.80 24.26 5.01
C PRO A 355 20.05 23.52 4.52
#